data_AF-A0A2T3W9S5-F1
#
_entry.id   AF-A0A2T3W9S5-F1
#
_cell.length_a   1.000
_cell.length_b   1.000
_cell.length_c   1.000
_cell.angle_alpha   90.00
_cell.angle_beta   90.00
_cell.angle_gamma   90.00
#
_symmetry.space_group_name_H-M   'P 1'
#
loop_
_entity.id
_entity.type
_entity.pdbx_description
1 polymer ?
#
loop_
_entity_poly.entity_id
_entity_poly.type
_entity_poly.pdbx_seq_one_letter_code
_entity_poly.pdbx_strand_id
1 'polypeptide(L)'
;MSSMPGPLTEYLDAVTAPFPADTAARLRAELGGHALAAAEALADQGHPDPLGAALADLGWVREVRRALERQHYTQAEDETLLACRFWRRAEPSSPVSLGLGVATLLGAPLALLWLERPVAWGVYGALCALILTVAVLERWLPRRFPARSARVLRALVRLGFVPAVLIGFQALSLSGQDTLWAVLLGTGVGFWLTARREWQTLWPLRRKALAGAR
;
A
#
# COMPACT_ATOMS: atom_id res chain seq x y z
N MET A 1 29.60 -4.27 25.98
CA MET A 1 29.04 -3.78 24.70
C MET A 1 30.21 -3.39 23.83
N SER A 2 30.65 -4.27 22.95
CA SER A 2 31.77 -3.96 22.03
C SER A 2 31.31 -2.88 21.07
N SER A 3 31.98 -1.72 21.09
CA SER A 3 31.74 -0.64 20.14
C SER A 3 32.00 -1.16 18.73
N MET A 4 31.03 -1.02 17.82
CA MET A 4 31.23 -1.38 16.41
C MET A 4 32.42 -0.60 15.84
N PRO A 5 33.23 -1.22 14.95
CA PRO A 5 34.35 -0.53 14.35
C PRO A 5 33.87 0.70 13.55
N GLY A 6 34.64 1.79 13.64
CA GLY A 6 34.34 3.08 13.00
C GLY A 6 33.94 2.99 11.52
N PRO A 7 34.70 2.32 10.64
CA PRO A 7 34.38 2.25 9.21
C PRO A 7 33.09 1.48 8.90
N LEU A 8 32.76 0.45 9.69
CA LEU A 8 31.49 -0.27 9.55
C LEU A 8 30.31 0.62 9.95
N THR A 9 30.46 1.39 11.03
CA THR A 9 29.41 2.30 11.50
C THR A 9 29.12 3.39 10.47
N GLU A 10 30.16 4.03 9.93
CA GLU A 10 30.03 5.04 8.87
C GLU A 10 29.35 4.47 7.62
N TYR A 11 29.74 3.27 7.20
CA TYR A 11 29.11 2.58 6.08
C TYR A 11 27.63 2.31 6.33
N LEU A 12 27.29 1.75 7.49
CA LEU A 12 25.92 1.40 7.86
C LEU A 12 25.05 2.66 7.99
N ASP A 13 25.57 3.74 8.56
CA ASP A 13 24.88 5.03 8.64
C ASP A 13 24.62 5.60 7.25
N ALA A 14 25.60 5.54 6.35
CA ALA A 14 25.42 5.97 4.98
C ALA A 14 24.38 5.12 4.24
N VAL A 15 24.37 3.79 4.41
CA VAL A 15 23.39 2.92 3.74
C VAL A 15 21.99 3.11 4.31
N THR A 16 21.86 3.26 5.62
CA THR A 16 20.55 3.25 6.32
C THR A 16 19.91 4.62 6.51
N ALA A 17 20.63 5.72 6.27
CA ALA A 17 20.14 7.09 6.39
C ALA A 17 18.75 7.39 5.75
N PRO A 18 18.37 6.88 4.57
CA PRO A 18 17.09 7.23 3.96
C PRO A 18 15.89 6.47 4.54
N PHE A 19 16.10 5.50 5.45
CA PHE A 19 15.04 4.65 5.98
C PHE A 19 14.52 5.16 7.33
N PRO A 20 13.24 4.86 7.67
CA PRO A 20 12.69 5.16 8.99
C PRO A 20 13.51 4.51 10.11
N ALA A 21 13.52 5.12 11.30
CA ALA A 21 14.35 4.69 12.43
C ALA A 21 14.25 3.18 12.74
N ASP A 22 13.03 2.63 12.77
CA ASP A 22 12.80 1.20 13.05
C ASP A 22 13.43 0.29 11.98
N THR A 23 13.24 0.65 10.70
CA THR A 23 13.79 -0.10 9.56
C THR A 23 15.31 0.06 9.52
N ALA A 24 15.82 1.27 9.75
CA ALA A 24 17.24 1.57 9.78
C ALA A 24 17.95 0.78 10.90
N ALA A 25 17.38 0.72 12.11
CA ALA A 25 17.93 -0.06 13.21
C ALA A 25 18.02 -1.57 12.88
N ARG A 26 16.97 -2.12 12.26
CA ARG A 26 16.96 -3.52 11.80
C ARG A 26 17.99 -3.78 10.71
N LEU A 27 18.05 -2.92 9.69
CA LEU A 27 19.02 -3.04 8.60
C LEU A 27 20.46 -2.90 9.11
N ARG A 28 20.72 -2.01 10.08
CA ARG A 28 22.03 -1.91 10.74
C ARG A 28 22.41 -3.22 11.44
N ALA A 29 21.47 -3.85 12.14
CA ALA A 29 21.72 -5.11 12.82
C ALA A 29 21.96 -6.27 11.83
N GLU A 30 21.15 -6.37 10.77
CA GLU A 30 21.25 -7.42 9.76
C GLU A 30 22.56 -7.29 8.94
N LEU A 31 22.83 -6.10 8.38
CA LEU A 31 24.05 -5.85 7.59
C LEU A 31 25.32 -5.88 8.46
N GLY A 32 25.25 -5.30 9.66
CA GLY A 32 26.37 -5.29 10.60
C GLY A 32 26.72 -6.70 11.08
N GLY A 33 25.71 -7.53 11.38
CA GLY A 33 25.92 -8.93 11.75
C GLY A 33 26.57 -9.74 10.62
N HIS A 34 26.12 -9.54 9.37
CA HIS A 34 26.74 -10.19 8.21
C HIS A 34 28.17 -9.74 7.97
N ALA A 35 28.45 -8.44 8.06
CA ALA A 35 29.80 -7.90 7.89
C ALA A 35 30.77 -8.41 8.94
N LEU A 36 30.35 -8.46 10.21
CA LEU A 36 31.18 -8.95 11.31
C LEU A 36 31.44 -10.46 11.18
N ALA A 37 30.42 -11.26 10.85
CA ALA A 37 30.60 -12.69 10.63
C ALA A 37 31.53 -12.99 9.44
N ALA A 38 31.44 -12.19 8.35
CA ALA A 38 32.34 -12.31 7.21
C ALA A 38 33.78 -11.91 7.58
N ALA A 39 33.94 -10.83 8.36
CA ALA A 39 35.25 -10.40 8.83
C ALA A 39 35.88 -11.44 9.77
N GLU A 40 35.13 -12.04 10.68
CA GLU A 40 35.61 -13.14 11.54
C GLU A 40 36.07 -14.34 10.70
N ALA A 41 35.27 -14.76 9.72
CA ALA A 41 35.64 -15.86 8.82
C ALA A 41 36.90 -15.57 7.99
N LEU A 42 37.12 -14.31 7.58
CA LEU A 42 38.32 -13.88 6.87
C LEU A 42 39.54 -13.76 7.80
N ALA A 43 39.33 -13.36 9.06
CA ALA A 43 40.38 -13.31 10.07
C ALA A 43 40.89 -14.72 10.40
N ASP A 44 39.99 -15.70 10.51
CA ASP A 44 40.34 -17.12 10.71
C ASP A 44 41.15 -17.69 9.53
N GLN A 45 40.99 -17.13 8.34
CA GLN A 45 41.76 -17.46 7.13
C GLN A 45 43.09 -16.70 7.02
N GLY A 46 43.41 -15.84 7.98
CA GLY A 46 44.64 -15.03 7.99
C GLY A 46 44.63 -13.86 7.01
N HIS A 47 43.45 -13.36 6.62
CA HIS A 47 43.36 -12.20 5.73
C HIS A 47 43.95 -10.94 6.40
N PRO A 48 44.80 -10.14 5.73
CA PRO A 48 45.50 -9.02 6.34
C PRO A 48 44.59 -7.84 6.73
N ASP A 49 43.46 -7.68 6.04
CA ASP A 49 42.40 -6.71 6.38
C ASP A 49 41.03 -7.38 6.23
N PRO A 50 40.54 -8.09 7.26
CA PRO A 50 39.30 -8.86 7.18
C PRO A 50 38.07 -7.96 7.12
N LEU A 51 38.08 -6.84 7.82
CA LEU A 51 36.94 -5.92 7.88
C LEU A 51 36.79 -5.14 6.56
N GLY A 52 37.90 -4.64 5.99
CA GLY A 52 37.88 -3.97 4.69
C GLY A 52 37.40 -4.88 3.56
N ALA A 53 37.85 -6.14 3.57
CA ALA A 53 37.39 -7.16 2.62
C ALA A 53 35.90 -7.50 2.80
N ALA A 54 35.42 -7.65 4.04
CA ALA A 54 34.00 -7.88 4.31
C ALA A 54 33.11 -6.70 3.87
N LEU A 55 33.57 -5.46 4.06
CA LEU A 55 32.86 -4.27 3.57
C LEU A 55 32.87 -4.18 2.04
N ALA A 56 33.97 -4.56 1.39
CA ALA A 56 34.06 -4.62 -0.06
C ALA A 56 33.08 -5.65 -0.65
N ASP A 57 32.91 -6.79 0.02
CA ASP A 57 31.98 -7.85 -0.38
C ASP A 57 30.50 -7.44 -0.25
N LEU A 58 30.16 -6.64 0.77
CA LEU A 58 28.83 -6.02 0.87
C LEU A 58 28.51 -5.10 -0.31
N GLY A 59 29.54 -4.54 -0.96
CA GLY A 59 29.42 -3.69 -2.13
C GLY A 59 29.28 -2.20 -1.82
N TRP A 60 29.17 -1.40 -2.88
CA TRP A 60 29.16 0.05 -2.77
C TRP A 60 27.89 0.57 -2.10
N VAL A 61 28.04 1.57 -1.22
CA VAL A 61 26.93 2.21 -0.48
C VAL A 61 25.75 2.56 -1.40
N ARG A 62 26.03 3.13 -2.58
CA ARG A 62 24.99 3.53 -3.55
C ARG A 62 24.20 2.34 -4.10
N GLU A 63 24.85 1.22 -4.32
CA GLU A 63 24.24 0.02 -4.91
C GLU A 63 23.40 -0.71 -3.88
N VAL A 64 23.97 -0.91 -2.68
CA VAL A 64 23.25 -1.51 -1.54
C VAL A 64 22.05 -0.66 -1.18
N ARG A 65 22.20 0.66 -1.07
CA ARG A 65 21.08 1.57 -0.82
C ARG A 65 19.99 1.45 -1.88
N ARG A 66 20.34 1.48 -3.17
CA ARG A 66 19.36 1.31 -4.26
C ARG A 66 18.66 -0.04 -4.22
N ALA A 67 19.36 -1.11 -3.82
CA ALA A 67 18.75 -2.42 -3.67
C ALA A 67 17.74 -2.43 -2.50
N LEU A 68 18.13 -1.86 -1.36
CA LEU A 68 17.26 -1.73 -0.18
C LEU A 68 16.06 -0.83 -0.43
N GLU A 69 16.22 0.28 -1.16
CA GLU A 69 15.12 1.17 -1.56
C GLU A 69 14.09 0.48 -2.46
N ARG A 70 14.42 -0.63 -3.12
CA ARG A 70 13.42 -1.43 -3.86
C ARG A 70 12.61 -2.33 -2.93
N GLN A 71 13.17 -2.72 -1.79
CA GLN A 71 12.59 -3.70 -0.86
C GLN A 71 11.94 -3.05 0.37
N HIS A 72 12.36 -1.83 0.74
CA HIS A 72 11.95 -1.15 1.97
C HIS A 72 11.46 0.26 1.69
N TYR A 73 10.40 0.66 2.39
CA TYR A 73 9.92 2.04 2.31
C TYR A 73 10.91 3.03 2.92
N THR A 74 11.19 4.13 2.20
CA THR A 74 12.04 5.22 2.70
C THR A 74 11.26 6.15 3.62
N GLN A 75 11.98 6.98 4.38
CA GLN A 75 11.36 7.99 5.24
C GLN A 75 10.51 8.98 4.41
N ALA A 76 11.01 9.44 3.26
CA ALA A 76 10.26 10.34 2.38
C ALA A 76 8.98 9.69 1.84
N GLU A 77 9.03 8.40 1.50
CA GLU A 77 7.84 7.65 1.08
C GLU A 77 6.84 7.49 2.24
N ASP A 78 7.31 7.19 3.45
CA ASP A 78 6.47 7.11 4.65
C ASP A 78 5.79 8.44 4.97
N GLU A 79 6.51 9.56 4.93
CA GLU A 79 5.95 10.89 5.12
C GLU A 79 4.88 11.20 4.08
N THR A 80 5.14 10.82 2.82
CA THR A 80 4.17 10.97 1.72
C THR A 80 2.92 10.11 1.96
N LEU A 81 3.08 8.87 2.45
CA LEU A 81 1.97 7.98 2.80
C LEU A 81 1.17 8.49 4.01
N LEU A 82 1.83 9.09 5.00
CA LEU A 82 1.17 9.69 6.17
C LEU A 82 0.38 10.96 5.79
N ALA A 83 0.81 11.69 4.76
CA ALA A 83 0.06 12.81 4.21
C ALA A 83 -1.18 12.36 3.40
N CYS A 84 -1.18 11.13 2.86
CA CYS A 84 -2.26 10.58 2.05
C CYS A 84 -3.50 10.22 2.89
N ARG A 85 -4.65 10.86 2.61
CA ARG A 85 -5.89 10.64 3.38
C ARG A 85 -6.42 9.22 3.23
N PHE A 86 -6.30 8.66 2.02
CA PHE A 86 -6.79 7.31 1.73
C PHE A 86 -5.95 6.25 2.40
N TRP A 87 -4.63 6.44 2.50
CA TRP A 87 -3.76 5.51 3.22
C TRP A 87 -4.08 5.47 4.71
N ARG A 88 -4.26 6.64 5.34
CA ARG A 88 -4.64 6.72 6.76
C ARG A 88 -5.99 6.05 7.06
N ARG A 89 -6.93 6.10 6.12
CA ARG A 89 -8.25 5.46 6.23
C ARG A 89 -8.29 4.02 5.73
N ALA A 90 -7.19 3.48 5.20
CA ALA A 90 -7.13 2.12 4.65
C ALA A 90 -6.94 1.03 5.72
N GLU A 91 -7.59 1.22 6.87
CA GLU A 91 -7.67 0.20 7.93
C GLU A 91 -8.59 -0.95 7.51
N PRO A 92 -8.32 -2.18 8.02
CA PRO A 92 -9.20 -3.32 7.75
C PRO A 92 -10.65 -2.96 8.10
N SER A 93 -11.56 -3.28 7.19
CA SER A 93 -12.99 -3.06 7.37
C SER A 93 -13.48 -3.79 8.62
N SER A 94 -14.10 -3.04 9.53
CA SER A 94 -14.70 -3.60 10.74
C SER A 94 -15.89 -4.49 10.37
N PRO A 95 -16.21 -5.54 11.15
CA PRO A 95 -17.41 -6.37 10.90
C PRO A 95 -18.70 -5.54 10.87
N VAL A 96 -18.77 -4.45 11.65
CA VAL A 96 -19.89 -3.50 11.64
C VAL A 96 -20.00 -2.78 10.29
N SER A 97 -18.88 -2.29 9.75
CA SER A 97 -18.89 -1.63 8.43
C SER A 97 -19.30 -2.57 7.31
N LEU A 98 -18.90 -3.85 7.37
CA LEU A 98 -19.35 -4.88 6.44
C LEU A 98 -20.85 -5.17 6.59
N GLY A 99 -21.35 -5.29 7.83
CA GLY A 99 -22.78 -5.51 8.09
C GLY A 99 -23.65 -4.39 7.53
N LEU A 100 -23.25 -3.12 7.77
CA LEU A 100 -23.94 -1.95 7.20
C LEU A 100 -23.87 -1.91 5.67
N GLY A 101 -22.72 -2.29 5.09
CA GLY A 101 -22.57 -2.40 3.64
C GLY A 101 -23.52 -3.42 3.03
N VAL A 102 -23.61 -4.62 3.62
CA VAL A 102 -24.50 -5.69 3.18
C VAL A 102 -25.97 -5.31 3.37
N ALA A 103 -26.33 -4.72 4.52
CA ALA A 103 -27.69 -4.26 4.77
C ALA A 103 -28.13 -3.19 3.76
N THR A 104 -27.26 -2.21 3.48
CA THR A 104 -27.51 -1.19 2.46
C THR A 104 -27.66 -1.81 1.07
N LEU A 105 -26.83 -2.80 0.74
CA LEU A 105 -26.86 -3.49 -0.56
C LEU A 105 -28.15 -4.29 -0.77
N LEU A 106 -28.61 -5.02 0.25
CA LEU A 106 -29.84 -5.80 0.19
C LEU A 106 -31.09 -4.92 0.30
N GLY A 107 -31.00 -3.82 1.05
CA GLY A 107 -32.09 -2.86 1.22
C GLY A 107 -32.32 -1.96 0.00
N ALA A 108 -31.29 -1.69 -0.81
CA ALA A 108 -31.41 -0.84 -1.99
C ALA A 108 -32.50 -1.27 -3.00
N PRO A 109 -32.55 -2.53 -3.48
CA PRO A 109 -33.62 -2.95 -4.39
C PRO A 109 -34.99 -2.94 -3.71
N LEU A 110 -35.08 -3.32 -2.43
CA LEU A 110 -36.33 -3.29 -1.68
C LEU A 110 -36.89 -1.86 -1.55
N ALA A 111 -36.02 -0.88 -1.25
CA ALA A 111 -36.40 0.53 -1.18
C ALA A 111 -36.85 1.08 -2.54
N LEU A 112 -36.20 0.70 -3.64
CA LEU A 112 -36.59 1.11 -4.98
C LEU A 112 -37.93 0.50 -5.41
N LEU A 113 -38.15 -0.78 -5.10
CA LEU A 113 -39.43 -1.46 -5.35
C LEU A 113 -40.56 -0.84 -4.51
N TRP A 114 -40.29 -0.47 -3.26
CA TRP A 114 -41.26 0.22 -2.40
C TRP A 114 -41.63 1.62 -2.91
N LEU A 115 -40.70 2.28 -3.62
CA LEU A 115 -40.91 3.56 -4.29
C LEU A 115 -41.46 3.42 -5.73
N GLU A 116 -41.92 2.22 -6.12
CA GLU A 116 -42.45 1.90 -7.45
C GLU A 116 -41.49 2.24 -8.62
N ARG A 117 -40.18 2.24 -8.36
CA ARG A 117 -39.18 2.53 -9.39
C ARG A 117 -38.70 1.26 -10.10
N PRO A 118 -38.42 1.34 -11.41
CA PRO A 118 -37.83 0.21 -12.13
C PRO A 118 -36.44 -0.10 -11.56
N VAL A 119 -36.16 -1.37 -11.29
CA VAL A 119 -34.87 -1.84 -10.80
C VAL A 119 -34.07 -2.40 -11.98
N ALA A 120 -32.95 -1.76 -12.29
CA ALA A 120 -31.99 -2.27 -13.26
C ALA A 120 -31.19 -3.44 -12.65
N TRP A 121 -31.76 -4.65 -12.67
CA TRP A 121 -31.16 -5.85 -12.07
C TRP A 121 -29.73 -6.16 -12.54
N GLY A 122 -29.40 -5.82 -13.80
CA GLY A 122 -28.03 -5.96 -14.30
C GLY A 122 -27.02 -5.04 -13.59
N VAL A 123 -27.39 -3.77 -13.36
CA VAL A 123 -26.56 -2.81 -12.60
C VAL A 123 -26.45 -3.25 -11.14
N TYR A 124 -27.55 -3.73 -10.56
CA TYR A 124 -27.55 -4.28 -9.20
C TYR A 124 -26.60 -5.48 -9.06
N GLY A 125 -26.66 -6.45 -9.99
CA GLY A 125 -25.77 -7.61 -10.00
C GLY A 125 -24.30 -7.22 -10.12
N ALA A 126 -23.99 -6.24 -10.99
CA ALA A 126 -22.63 -5.71 -11.14
C ALA A 126 -22.12 -5.02 -9.86
N LEU A 127 -22.96 -4.23 -9.19
CA LEU A 127 -22.65 -3.63 -7.90
C LEU A 127 -22.38 -4.68 -6.82
N CYS A 128 -23.21 -5.72 -6.75
CA CYS A 128 -23.02 -6.83 -5.82
C CYS A 128 -21.68 -7.54 -6.06
N ALA A 129 -21.39 -7.87 -7.32
CA ALA A 129 -20.14 -8.53 -7.70
C ALA A 129 -18.92 -7.66 -7.36
N LEU A 130 -18.97 -6.36 -7.63
CA LEU A 130 -17.91 -5.41 -7.28
C LEU A 130 -17.64 -5.38 -5.77
N ILE A 131 -18.71 -5.28 -4.97
CA ILE A 131 -18.61 -5.20 -3.50
C ILE A 131 -18.06 -6.49 -2.91
N LEU A 132 -18.53 -7.64 -3.38
CA LEU A 132 -17.99 -8.95 -2.98
C LEU A 132 -16.52 -9.09 -3.36
N THR A 133 -16.14 -8.68 -4.57
CA THR A 133 -14.75 -8.73 -5.05
C THR A 133 -13.84 -7.90 -4.14
N VAL A 134 -14.24 -6.68 -3.81
CA VAL A 134 -13.46 -5.81 -2.90
C VAL A 134 -13.42 -6.38 -1.48
N ALA A 135 -14.52 -6.93 -0.96
CA ALA A 135 -14.53 -7.55 0.37
C ALA A 135 -13.58 -8.76 0.45
N VAL A 136 -13.52 -9.59 -0.59
CA VAL A 136 -12.57 -10.70 -0.70
C VAL A 136 -11.13 -10.17 -0.77
N LEU A 137 -10.89 -9.16 -1.60
CA LEU A 137 -9.56 -8.57 -1.78
C LEU A 137 -9.05 -7.92 -0.47
N GLU A 138 -9.90 -7.19 0.26
CA GLU A 138 -9.54 -6.58 1.54
C GLU A 138 -9.16 -7.61 2.61
N ARG A 139 -9.78 -8.80 2.59
CA ARG A 139 -9.44 -9.94 3.46
C ARG A 139 -8.20 -10.70 3.00
N TRP A 140 -7.95 -10.76 1.70
CA TRP A 140 -6.83 -11.49 1.11
C TRP A 140 -5.50 -10.73 1.22
N LEU A 141 -5.50 -9.41 0.99
CA LEU A 141 -4.31 -8.55 1.04
C LEU A 141 -3.45 -8.67 2.32
N PRO A 142 -3.99 -8.58 3.55
CA PRO A 142 -3.18 -8.66 4.77
C PRO A 142 -2.59 -10.05 5.02
N ARG A 143 -3.12 -11.09 4.37
CA ARG A 143 -2.62 -12.47 4.48
C ARG A 143 -1.44 -12.74 3.55
N ARG A 144 -1.27 -11.93 2.51
CA ARG A 144 -0.25 -12.13 1.46
C ARG A 144 0.86 -11.10 1.47
N PHE A 145 0.61 -9.89 1.96
CA PHE A 145 1.55 -8.78 1.91
C PHE A 145 1.88 -8.26 3.32
N PRO A 146 3.10 -7.71 3.53
CA PRO A 146 3.42 -6.98 4.75
C PRO A 146 2.45 -5.83 5.01
N ALA A 147 2.28 -5.45 6.28
CA ALA A 147 1.26 -4.49 6.71
C ALA A 147 1.27 -3.17 5.92
N ARG A 148 2.45 -2.60 5.65
CA ARG A 148 2.61 -1.35 4.87
C ARG A 148 2.17 -1.51 3.42
N SER A 149 2.70 -2.53 2.73
CA SER A 149 2.31 -2.87 1.35
C SER A 149 0.81 -3.17 1.23
N ALA A 150 0.26 -3.96 2.15
CA ALA A 150 -1.18 -4.28 2.18
C ALA A 150 -2.04 -3.02 2.33
N ARG A 151 -1.61 -2.06 3.17
CA ARG A 151 -2.32 -0.79 3.37
C ARG A 151 -2.27 0.11 2.13
N VAL A 152 -1.14 0.18 1.42
CA VAL A 152 -1.04 0.91 0.14
C VAL A 152 -1.97 0.31 -0.90
N LEU A 153 -1.99 -1.02 -1.04
CA LEU A 153 -2.88 -1.71 -1.99
C LEU A 153 -4.35 -1.51 -1.64
N ARG A 154 -4.72 -1.57 -0.35
CA ARG A 154 -6.09 -1.25 0.10
C ARG A 154 -6.48 0.19 -0.20
N ALA A 155 -5.57 1.15 0.02
CA ALA A 155 -5.82 2.55 -0.28
C ALA A 155 -6.14 2.75 -1.76
N LEU A 156 -5.36 2.11 -2.65
CA LEU A 156 -5.60 2.12 -4.10
C LEU A 156 -6.95 1.48 -4.47
N VAL A 157 -7.29 0.33 -3.88
CA VAL A 157 -8.57 -0.34 -4.09
C VAL A 157 -9.73 0.55 -3.65
N ARG A 158 -9.66 1.15 -2.45
CA ARG A 158 -10.70 2.06 -1.94
C ARG A 158 -10.85 3.32 -2.77
N LEU A 159 -9.73 3.86 -3.27
CA LEU A 159 -9.73 5.03 -4.16
C LEU A 159 -10.54 4.76 -5.43
N GLY A 160 -10.48 3.55 -6.01
CA GLY A 160 -11.32 3.17 -7.15
C GLY A 160 -12.73 2.70 -6.76
N PHE A 161 -12.89 2.09 -5.59
CA PHE A 161 -14.14 1.44 -5.18
C PHE A 161 -15.22 2.43 -4.76
N VAL A 162 -14.89 3.44 -3.95
CA VAL A 162 -15.85 4.46 -3.50
C VAL A 162 -16.61 5.14 -4.65
N PRO A 163 -15.94 5.68 -5.69
CA PRO A 163 -16.65 6.28 -6.81
C PRO A 163 -17.42 5.25 -7.64
N ALA A 164 -16.90 4.02 -7.80
CA ALA A 164 -17.58 2.98 -8.56
C ALA A 164 -18.91 2.57 -7.91
N VAL A 165 -18.95 2.47 -6.57
CA VAL A 165 -20.20 2.22 -5.83
C VAL A 165 -21.15 3.41 -5.95
N LEU A 166 -20.66 4.65 -5.82
CA LEU A 166 -21.49 5.84 -5.96
C LEU A 166 -22.11 5.94 -7.36
N ILE A 167 -21.30 5.74 -8.41
CA ILE A 167 -21.71 5.73 -9.82
C ILE A 167 -22.73 4.62 -10.06
N GLY A 168 -22.48 3.39 -9.59
CA GLY A 168 -23.41 2.30 -9.77
C GLY A 168 -24.74 2.54 -9.04
N PHE A 169 -24.71 3.14 -7.84
CA PHE A 169 -25.93 3.48 -7.11
C PHE A 169 -26.75 4.57 -7.83
N GLN A 170 -26.08 5.58 -8.38
CA GLN A 170 -26.73 6.60 -9.23
C GLN A 170 -27.33 5.97 -10.49
N ALA A 171 -26.59 5.07 -11.15
CA ALA A 171 -27.08 4.33 -12.31
C ALA A 171 -28.30 3.46 -12.00
N LEU A 172 -28.33 2.84 -10.82
CA LEU A 172 -29.49 2.08 -10.36
C LEU A 172 -30.70 2.98 -10.05
N SER A 173 -30.47 4.15 -9.45
CA SER A 173 -31.55 5.04 -8.97
C SER A 173 -32.15 5.93 -10.06
N LEU A 174 -31.36 6.26 -11.08
CA LEU A 174 -31.71 7.16 -12.19
C LEU A 174 -31.88 6.40 -13.52
N SER A 175 -31.98 5.07 -13.48
CA SER A 175 -32.17 4.26 -14.67
C SER A 175 -33.44 4.70 -15.42
N GLY A 176 -33.30 5.02 -16.71
CA GLY A 176 -34.41 5.49 -17.54
C GLY A 176 -34.67 7.00 -17.49
N GLN A 177 -33.82 7.79 -16.81
CA GLN A 177 -33.89 9.26 -16.85
C GLN A 177 -32.85 9.83 -17.82
N ASP A 178 -33.24 10.86 -18.58
CA ASP A 178 -32.35 11.55 -19.55
C ASP A 178 -31.16 12.23 -18.88
N THR A 179 -31.28 12.56 -17.58
CA THR A 179 -30.23 13.22 -16.78
C THR A 179 -29.13 12.27 -16.30
N LEU A 180 -29.30 10.95 -16.46
CA LEU A 180 -28.37 9.94 -15.94
C LEU A 180 -26.93 10.22 -16.37
N TRP A 181 -26.70 10.41 -17.67
CA TRP A 181 -25.35 10.61 -18.21
C TRP A 181 -24.68 11.88 -17.69
N ALA A 182 -25.45 12.96 -17.54
CA ALA A 182 -24.93 14.21 -16.98
C ALA A 182 -24.51 14.03 -15.51
N VAL A 183 -25.31 13.31 -14.71
CA VAL A 183 -25.01 13.03 -13.30
C VAL A 183 -23.79 12.10 -13.16
N LEU A 184 -23.69 11.07 -14.01
CA LEU A 184 -22.55 10.15 -14.02
C LEU A 184 -21.25 10.86 -14.40
N LEU A 185 -21.28 11.69 -15.45
CA LEU A 185 -20.12 12.47 -15.88
C LEU A 185 -19.72 13.50 -14.82
N GLY A 186 -20.69 14.24 -14.25
CA GLY A 186 -20.43 15.20 -13.19
C GLY A 186 -19.80 14.56 -11.96
N THR A 187 -20.32 13.41 -11.54
CA THR A 187 -19.77 12.63 -10.42
C THR A 187 -18.37 12.09 -10.74
N GLY A 188 -18.17 11.55 -11.95
CA GLY A 188 -16.89 11.02 -12.39
C GLY A 188 -15.79 12.09 -12.44
N VAL A 189 -16.10 13.26 -13.03
CA VAL A 189 -15.17 14.41 -13.12
C VAL A 189 -14.90 14.99 -11.73
N GLY A 190 -15.94 15.21 -10.92
CA GLY A 190 -15.78 15.72 -9.57
C GLY A 190 -14.91 14.80 -8.71
N PHE A 191 -15.16 13.50 -8.77
CA PHE A 191 -14.33 12.52 -8.10
C PHE A 191 -12.89 12.55 -8.62
N TRP A 192 -12.69 12.51 -9.94
CA TRP A 192 -11.36 12.53 -10.55
C TRP A 192 -10.53 13.73 -10.08
N LEU A 193 -11.13 14.93 -10.03
CA LEU A 193 -10.45 16.13 -9.55
C LEU A 193 -10.00 16.00 -8.09
N THR A 194 -10.84 15.43 -7.22
CA THR A 194 -10.48 15.22 -5.80
C THR A 194 -9.49 14.07 -5.58
N ALA A 195 -9.60 13.01 -6.37
CA ALA A 195 -8.82 11.78 -6.22
C ALA A 195 -7.47 11.81 -6.95
N ARG A 196 -7.31 12.69 -7.95
CA ARG A 196 -6.09 12.76 -8.78
C ARG A 196 -4.82 12.93 -7.94
N ARG A 197 -4.85 13.80 -6.94
CA ARG A 197 -3.68 14.05 -6.07
C ARG A 197 -3.29 12.80 -5.29
N GLU A 198 -4.27 12.13 -4.70
CA GLU A 198 -4.08 10.91 -3.92
C GLU A 198 -3.63 9.74 -4.82
N TRP A 199 -4.16 9.67 -6.05
CA TRP A 199 -3.74 8.71 -7.07
C TRP A 199 -2.27 8.92 -7.46
N GLN A 200 -1.87 10.16 -7.74
CA GLN A 200 -0.48 10.50 -8.10
C GLN A 200 0.50 10.15 -6.97
N THR A 201 0.07 10.25 -5.72
CA THR A 201 0.87 9.85 -4.55
C THR A 201 1.01 8.33 -4.42
N LEU A 202 -0.10 7.58 -4.54
CA LEU A 202 -0.10 6.13 -4.28
C LEU A 202 0.37 5.29 -5.48
N TRP A 203 0.17 5.79 -6.70
CA TRP A 203 0.44 5.03 -7.93
C TRP A 203 1.91 4.63 -8.13
N PRO A 204 2.90 5.52 -7.88
CA PRO A 204 4.32 5.13 -7.98
C PRO A 204 4.67 3.99 -7.01
N LEU A 205 4.07 4.00 -5.81
CA LEU A 205 4.29 3.01 -4.76
C LEU A 205 3.59 1.66 -5.03
N ARG A 206 2.71 1.60 -6.03
CA ARG A 206 2.00 0.36 -6.45
C ARG A 206 2.97 -0.79 -6.69
N ARG A 207 4.01 -0.56 -7.50
CA ARG A 207 4.94 -1.63 -7.91
C ARG A 207 5.69 -2.18 -6.70
N LYS A 208 6.13 -1.29 -5.82
CA LYS A 208 6.82 -1.60 -4.56
C LYS A 208 5.90 -2.36 -3.60
N ALA A 209 4.64 -1.95 -3.49
CA ALA A 209 3.64 -2.65 -2.67
C ALA A 209 3.33 -4.06 -3.21
N LEU A 210 3.21 -4.22 -4.53
CA LEU A 210 3.00 -5.53 -5.17
C LEU A 210 4.22 -6.46 -5.06
N ALA A 211 5.42 -5.89 -4.95
CA ALA A 211 6.63 -6.65 -4.67
C ALA A 211 6.73 -7.09 -3.19
N GLY A 212 5.80 -6.66 -2.34
CA GLY A 212 5.79 -7.01 -0.92
C GLY A 212 6.86 -6.27 -0.11
N ALA A 213 7.13 -5.01 -0.46
CA ALA A 213 8.06 -4.18 0.31
C ALA A 213 7.65 -4.05 1.78
N ARG A 214 8.66 -3.97 2.65
CA ARG A 214 8.49 -3.87 4.11
C ARG A 214 8.60 -2.44 4.60
#